data_AF-A0A183DB73-F1
#
_entry.id   AF-A0A183DB73-F1
#
_cell.length_a   1.000
_cell.length_b   1.000
_cell.length_c   1.000
_cell.angle_alpha   90.00
_cell.angle_beta   90.00
_cell.angle_gamma   90.00
#
_symmetry.space_group_name_H-M   'P 1'
#
loop_
_entity.id
_entity.type
_entity.pdbx_description
1 polymer ?
#
loop_
_entity_poly.entity_id
_entity_poly.type
_entity_poly.pdbx_seq_one_letter_code
_entity_poly.pdbx_strand_id
1 'polypeptide(L)'
;MAEFRKKLDERMNDALRTSQNGTLPPFPSRPMMPKFCFGKDAVLYVFAGCTVQNYKLYIGQKFARELNPEERDELDIFAKQMASAMPAPNPLVKIILFNNFFSVTEYN
;
A
#
# COMPACT_ATOMS: atom_id res chain seq x y z
N MET A 1 -24.09 10.52 33.86
CA MET A 1 -23.01 9.82 33.12
C MET A 1 -23.31 8.35 32.80
N ALA A 2 -24.01 7.59 33.67
CA ALA A 2 -24.32 6.18 33.42
C ALA A 2 -25.39 5.93 32.34
N GLU A 3 -26.36 6.84 32.22
CA GLU A 3 -27.49 6.72 31.30
C GLU A 3 -27.08 6.89 29.82
N PHE A 4 -26.13 7.80 29.54
CA PHE A 4 -25.59 8.00 28.19
C PHE A 4 -24.82 6.77 27.69
N ARG A 5 -24.13 6.07 28.60
CA ARG A 5 -23.42 4.82 28.27
C ARG A 5 -24.40 3.71 27.90
N LYS A 6 -25.48 3.54 28.68
CA LYS A 6 -26.54 2.56 28.36
C LYS A 6 -27.17 2.81 26.99
N LYS A 7 -27.46 4.08 26.67
CA LYS A 7 -28.05 4.46 25.38
C LYS A 7 -27.10 4.24 24.20
N LEU A 8 -25.79 4.34 24.42
CA LEU A 8 -24.74 4.00 23.44
C LEU A 8 -24.68 2.49 23.19
N ASP A 9 -24.67 1.70 24.27
CA ASP A 9 -24.61 0.23 24.18
C ASP A 9 -25.85 -0.36 23.50
N GLU A 10 -27.04 0.20 23.76
CA GLU A 10 -28.29 -0.18 23.09
C GLU A 10 -28.26 0.10 21.59
N ARG A 11 -27.80 1.29 21.17
CA ARG A 11 -27.69 1.65 19.75
C ARG A 11 -26.64 0.82 19.01
N MET A 12 -25.56 0.45 19.69
CA MET A 12 -24.53 -0.40 19.11
C MET A 12 -25.05 -1.83 18.87
N ASN A 13 -25.81 -2.37 19.83
CA ASN A 13 -26.42 -3.69 19.70
C ASN A 13 -27.53 -3.75 18.64
N ASP A 14 -28.29 -2.68 18.46
CA ASP A 14 -29.33 -2.60 17.42
C ASP A 14 -28.73 -2.52 15.99
N ALA A 15 -27.61 -1.79 15.83
CA ALA A 15 -26.86 -1.74 14.59
C ALA A 15 -26.23 -3.09 14.22
N LEU A 16 -25.74 -3.85 15.21
CA LEU A 16 -25.23 -5.22 15.04
C LEU A 16 -26.32 -6.22 14.63
N ARG A 17 -27.55 -6.06 15.14
CA ARG A 17 -28.69 -6.89 14.72
C ARG A 17 -29.12 -6.59 13.29
N THR A 18 -29.07 -5.33 12.90
CA THR A 18 -29.39 -4.91 11.53
C THR A 18 -28.34 -5.41 10.52
N SER A 19 -27.07 -5.54 10.92
CA SER A 19 -26.02 -6.11 10.06
C SER A 19 -26.12 -7.62 9.89
N GLN A 20 -26.75 -8.35 10.83
CA GLN A 20 -26.98 -9.79 10.73
C GLN A 20 -28.16 -10.16 9.82
N ASN A 21 -29.15 -9.28 9.67
CA ASN A 21 -30.32 -9.49 8.78
C ASN A 21 -30.19 -8.79 7.41
N GLY A 22 -29.15 -8.00 7.21
CA GLY A 22 -28.84 -7.38 5.92
C GLY A 22 -28.09 -8.36 5.02
N THR A 23 -28.75 -8.87 3.98
CA THR A 23 -28.07 -9.59 2.89
C THR A 23 -27.26 -8.57 2.10
N LEU A 24 -26.09 -8.17 2.61
CA LEU A 24 -25.15 -7.39 1.83
C LEU A 24 -24.82 -8.21 0.58
N PRO A 25 -25.04 -7.68 -0.63
CA PRO A 25 -24.71 -8.41 -1.84
C PRO A 25 -23.22 -8.79 -1.80
N PRO A 26 -22.85 -9.97 -2.32
CA PRO A 26 -21.45 -10.40 -2.33
C PRO A 26 -20.61 -9.30 -2.97
N PHE A 27 -19.60 -8.84 -2.25
CA PHE A 27 -18.69 -7.82 -2.75
C PHE A 27 -18.09 -8.31 -4.07
N PRO A 28 -18.08 -7.48 -5.13
CA PRO A 28 -17.45 -7.87 -6.39
C PRO A 28 -16.00 -8.24 -6.11
N SER A 29 -15.55 -9.35 -6.69
CA SER A 29 -14.16 -9.77 -6.60
C SER A 29 -13.29 -8.64 -7.14
N ARG A 30 -12.30 -8.21 -6.35
CA ARG A 30 -11.37 -7.19 -6.82
C ARG A 30 -10.68 -7.70 -8.08
N PRO A 31 -10.53 -6.85 -9.10
CA PRO A 31 -9.75 -7.23 -10.27
C PRO A 31 -8.34 -7.61 -9.81
N MET A 32 -7.82 -8.71 -10.34
CA MET A 32 -6.44 -9.09 -10.09
C MET A 32 -5.54 -8.08 -10.80
N MET A 33 -4.52 -7.59 -10.10
CA MET A 33 -3.55 -6.69 -10.69
C MET A 33 -2.91 -7.39 -11.92
N PRO A 34 -2.72 -6.68 -13.04
CA PRO A 34 -2.18 -7.31 -14.23
C PRO A 34 -0.71 -7.69 -14.04
N LYS A 35 -0.28 -8.73 -14.75
CA LYS A 35 1.07 -9.32 -14.62
C LYS A 35 2.21 -8.32 -14.85
N PHE A 36 1.99 -7.29 -15.67
CA PHE A 36 3.01 -6.27 -15.96
C PHE A 36 3.31 -5.36 -14.77
N CYS A 37 2.48 -5.33 -13.74
CA CYS A 37 2.71 -4.55 -12.52
C CYS A 37 3.58 -5.27 -11.48
N PHE A 38 4.09 -6.47 -11.77
CA PHE A 38 4.85 -7.29 -10.81
C PHE A 38 6.36 -7.36 -11.10
N GLY A 39 6.90 -6.44 -11.91
CA GLY A 39 8.32 -6.41 -12.28
C GLY A 39 9.15 -5.41 -11.47
N LYS A 40 10.47 -5.46 -11.67
CA LYS A 40 11.39 -4.39 -11.24
C LYS A 40 11.00 -3.03 -11.85
N ASP A 41 10.40 -3.06 -13.03
CA ASP A 41 9.93 -1.88 -13.76
C ASP A 41 8.71 -1.22 -13.08
N ALA A 42 8.02 -1.93 -12.18
CA ALA A 42 6.90 -1.42 -11.41
C ALA A 42 7.34 -0.75 -10.10
N VAL A 43 8.63 -0.84 -9.74
CA VAL A 43 9.17 -0.18 -8.55
C VAL A 43 9.29 1.32 -8.80
N LEU A 44 8.63 2.09 -7.93
CA LEU A 44 8.68 3.54 -7.91
C LEU A 44 9.55 3.98 -6.73
N TYR A 45 10.69 4.61 -7.04
CA TYR A 45 11.51 5.26 -6.04
C TYR A 45 11.07 6.72 -5.91
N VAL A 46 10.64 7.11 -4.71
CA VAL A 46 10.20 8.47 -4.42
C VAL A 46 11.27 9.15 -3.59
N PHE A 47 11.92 10.16 -4.17
CA PHE A 47 12.91 10.98 -3.51
C PHE A 47 12.35 12.39 -3.24
N ALA A 48 13.02 13.15 -2.39
CA ALA A 48 12.65 14.54 -2.12
C ALA A 48 12.91 15.42 -3.36
N GLY A 49 11.91 15.54 -4.24
CA GLY A 49 11.94 16.42 -5.42
C GLY A 49 11.89 15.69 -6.77
N CYS A 50 12.08 14.38 -6.81
CA CYS A 50 11.98 13.59 -8.02
C CYS A 50 11.46 12.17 -7.74
N THR A 51 10.91 11.55 -8.77
CA THR A 51 10.53 10.15 -8.74
C THR A 51 11.22 9.41 -9.87
N VAL A 52 11.67 8.19 -9.59
CA VAL A 52 12.35 7.34 -10.57
C VAL A 52 11.57 6.04 -10.71
N GLN A 53 11.18 5.72 -11.93
CA GLN A 53 10.50 4.48 -12.28
C GLN A 53 11.10 3.94 -13.57
N ASN A 54 11.55 2.68 -13.55
CA ASN A 54 12.13 2.01 -14.72
C ASN A 54 13.25 2.84 -15.40
N TYR A 55 14.20 3.34 -14.60
CA TYR A 55 15.29 4.22 -15.06
C TYR A 55 14.84 5.51 -15.78
N LYS A 56 13.60 5.94 -15.57
CA LYS A 56 13.07 7.23 -16.03
C LYS A 56 12.92 8.18 -14.86
N LEU A 57 13.47 9.37 -15.00
CA LEU A 57 13.38 10.44 -14.01
C LEU A 57 12.14 11.29 -14.31
N TYR A 58 11.33 11.48 -13.29
CA TYR A 58 10.17 12.36 -13.31
C TYR A 58 10.35 13.45 -12.25
N ILE A 59 10.05 14.69 -12.64
CA ILE A 59 10.04 15.83 -11.72
C ILE A 59 8.58 16.22 -11.52
N GLY A 60 8.08 16.02 -10.31
CA GLY A 60 6.64 16.07 -10.03
C GLY A 60 5.90 14.96 -10.78
N GLN A 61 5.09 15.34 -11.77
CA GLN A 61 4.30 14.42 -12.61
C GLN A 61 4.76 14.41 -14.07
N LYS A 62 5.85 15.12 -14.39
CA LYS A 62 6.34 15.25 -15.77
C LYS A 62 7.59 14.41 -15.95
N PHE A 63 7.64 13.69 -17.06
CA PHE A 63 8.86 13.03 -17.52
C PHE A 63 9.91 14.09 -17.82
N ALA A 64 11.07 13.98 -17.16
CA ALA A 64 12.18 14.90 -17.34
C ALA A 64 13.18 14.33 -18.35
N ARG A 65 13.70 13.13 -18.06
CA ARG A 65 14.70 12.44 -18.90
C ARG A 65 14.86 10.98 -18.47
N GLU A 66 15.55 10.19 -19.27
CA GLU A 66 16.07 8.88 -18.85
C GLU A 66 17.36 9.06 -18.02
N LEU A 67 17.62 8.12 -17.12
CA LEU A 67 18.85 8.11 -16.32
C LEU A 67 20.05 7.74 -17.21
N ASN A 68 21.16 8.41 -16.95
CA ASN A 68 22.47 8.10 -17.51
C ASN A 68 22.98 6.75 -16.97
N PRO A 69 23.88 6.04 -17.67
CA PRO A 69 24.35 4.73 -17.22
C PRO A 69 24.95 4.76 -15.80
N GLU A 70 25.71 5.79 -15.48
CA GLU A 70 26.28 6.01 -14.13
C GLU A 70 25.19 6.12 -13.05
N GLU A 71 24.13 6.89 -13.31
CA GLU A 71 22.99 7.07 -12.40
C GLU A 71 22.16 5.78 -12.26
N ARG A 72 22.10 4.95 -13.31
CA ARG A 72 21.44 3.63 -13.25
C ARG A 72 22.18 2.69 -12.31
N ASP A 73 23.51 2.69 -12.37
CA ASP A 73 24.33 1.87 -11.47
C ASP A 73 24.17 2.32 -10.01
N GLU A 74 24.13 3.63 -9.75
CA GLU A 74 23.82 4.17 -8.43
C GLU A 74 22.44 3.74 -7.92
N LEU A 75 21.41 3.79 -8.79
CA LEU A 75 20.06 3.35 -8.44
C LEU A 75 20.01 1.85 -8.13
N ASP A 76 20.75 1.03 -8.88
CA ASP A 76 20.84 -0.42 -8.65
C ASP A 76 21.54 -0.76 -7.33
N ILE A 77 22.58 0.00 -6.97
CA ILE A 77 23.25 -0.13 -5.65
C ILE A 77 22.28 0.23 -4.54
N PHE A 78 21.56 1.35 -4.69
CA PHE A 78 20.54 1.78 -3.72
C PHE A 78 19.43 0.72 -3.58
N ALA A 79 18.95 0.16 -4.69
CA ALA A 79 17.95 -0.89 -4.71
C ALA A 79 18.40 -2.15 -3.95
N LYS A 80 19.66 -2.57 -4.14
CA LYS A 80 20.26 -3.70 -3.40
C LYS A 80 20.38 -3.40 -1.92
N GLN A 81 20.83 -2.20 -1.56
CA GLN A 81 20.93 -1.78 -0.16
C GLN A 81 19.56 -1.75 0.52
N MET A 82 18.55 -1.17 -0.12
CA MET A 82 17.17 -1.16 0.38
C MET A 82 16.60 -2.57 0.54
N ALA A 83 16.84 -3.46 -0.43
CA ALA A 83 16.42 -4.87 -0.33
C ALA A 83 17.15 -5.65 0.78
N SER A 84 18.38 -5.26 1.12
CA SER A 84 19.14 -5.86 2.23
C SER A 84 18.77 -5.27 3.59
N ALA A 85 18.41 -3.99 3.64
CA ALA A 85 18.07 -3.27 4.86
C ALA A 85 16.61 -3.50 5.28
N MET A 86 15.72 -3.76 4.32
CA MET A 86 14.35 -4.20 4.59
C MET A 86 14.29 -5.70 4.31
N PRO A 87 14.26 -6.58 5.33
CA PRO A 87 13.94 -7.98 5.08
C PRO A 87 12.62 -8.01 4.33
N ALA A 88 12.58 -8.71 3.19
CA ALA A 88 11.40 -8.80 2.35
C ALA A 88 10.18 -9.05 3.26
N PRO A 89 9.11 -8.23 3.19
CA PRO A 89 7.86 -8.63 3.80
C PRO A 89 7.56 -10.00 3.19
N ASN A 90 7.48 -11.03 4.05
CA ASN A 90 7.08 -12.37 3.63
C ASN A 90 5.89 -12.22 2.66
N PRO A 91 5.70 -13.08 1.65
CA PRO A 91 4.55 -12.98 0.76
C PRO A 91 3.18 -13.03 1.48
N LEU A 92 3.16 -13.28 2.81
CA LEU A 92 2.00 -13.20 3.69
C LEU A 92 1.81 -11.83 4.39
N VAL A 93 2.76 -10.90 4.26
CA VAL A 93 2.71 -9.58 4.87
C VAL A 93 2.07 -8.61 3.88
N LYS A 94 0.77 -8.39 4.08
CA LYS A 94 0.01 -7.39 3.34
C LYS A 94 0.30 -6.01 3.95
N ILE A 95 1.06 -5.19 3.23
CA ILE A 95 1.17 -3.76 3.56
C ILE A 95 -0.12 -3.10 3.11
N ILE A 96 -0.98 -2.75 4.07
CA ILE A 96 -2.22 -2.01 3.77
C ILE A 96 -1.97 -0.54 4.02
N LEU A 97 -2.03 0.27 2.96
CA LEU A 97 -1.96 1.74 3.05
C LEU A 97 -3.35 2.27 3.45
N PHE A 98 -3.52 2.66 4.70
CA PHE A 98 -4.63 3.50 5.14
C PHE A 98 -4.09 4.86 5.57
N ASN A 99 -4.56 5.94 4.93
CA ASN A 99 -4.38 7.36 5.30
C ASN A 99 -3.26 7.64 6.34
N ASN A 100 -2.01 7.67 5.87
CA ASN A 100 -0.81 8.01 6.64
C ASN A 100 -0.44 7.10 7.83
N PHE A 101 -0.98 5.90 7.94
CA PHE A 101 -0.56 4.92 8.94
C PHE A 101 -0.08 3.62 8.28
N PHE A 102 1.19 3.27 8.49
CA PHE A 102 1.78 2.01 8.04
C PHE A 102 1.52 0.94 9.10
N SER A 103 0.66 -0.03 8.78
CA SER A 103 0.43 -1.19 9.63
C SER A 103 0.97 -2.44 8.95
N VAL A 104 1.90 -3.11 9.64
CA VAL A 104 2.41 -4.44 9.26
C VAL A 104 1.59 -5.47 10.03
N THR A 105 0.83 -6.30 9.31
CA THR A 105 0.14 -7.44 9.91
C THR A 105 0.76 -8.73 9.39
N GLU A 106 1.32 -9.53 10.29
CA GLU A 106 1.71 -10.92 10.02
C GLU A 106 0.48 -11.83 10.11
N TYR A 107 0.27 -12.68 9.11
CA TYR A 107 -0.71 -13.77 9.15
C TYR A 107 0.03 -15.06 9.48
N ASN A 108 -0.34 -15.70 10.60
CA ASN A 108 0.13 -17.01 11.04
C ASN A 108 -0.76 -18.12 10.46
#